data_AF-A0AA44J232-F1
#
_entry.id   AF-A0AA44J232-F1
#
_cell.length_a   1.000
_cell.length_b   1.000
_cell.length_c   1.000
_cell.angle_alpha   90.00
_cell.angle_beta   90.00
_cell.angle_gamma   90.00
#
_symmetry.space_group_name_H-M   'P 1'
#
loop_
_entity.id
_entity.type
_entity.pdbx_description
1 polymer ?
#
loop_
_entity_poly.entity_id
_entity_poly.type
_entity_poly.pdbx_seq_one_letter_code
_entity_poly.pdbx_strand_id
1 'polypeptide(L)'
;MSCDCEFFNFGDQVRNRQNPHLTGVVIGDRNWGREYQVRLADGATTIWWHGFEIEHDPDGEPPAKEDDDTNVVKVDFTQRRAMTAETTTEGAA
;
A
#
# COMPACT_ATOMS: atom_id res chain seq x y z
N MET A 1 -23.25 -15.15 8.34
CA MET A 1 -22.15 -15.02 9.31
C MET A 1 -21.06 -14.28 8.55
N SER A 2 -21.04 -12.95 8.65
CA SER A 2 -19.97 -12.13 8.10
C SER A 2 -18.70 -12.49 8.86
N CYS A 3 -17.76 -13.13 8.18
CA CYS A 3 -16.42 -13.25 8.71
C CYS A 3 -15.83 -11.85 8.58
N ASP A 4 -15.80 -11.07 9.66
CA ASP A 4 -14.96 -9.88 9.77
C ASP A 4 -13.51 -10.37 9.87
N CYS A 5 -13.00 -10.89 8.76
CA CYS A 5 -11.60 -11.17 8.62
C CYS A 5 -10.90 -9.82 8.49
N GLU A 6 -10.34 -9.32 9.58
CA GLU A 6 -9.36 -8.24 9.51
C GLU A 6 -8.18 -8.75 8.68
N PHE A 7 -8.03 -8.19 7.48
CA PHE A 7 -6.87 -8.41 6.62
C PHE A 7 -5.95 -7.22 6.72
N PHE A 8 -4.65 -7.48 6.71
CA PHE A 8 -3.62 -6.44 6.62
C PHE A 8 -3.21 -6.24 5.17
N ASN A 9 -3.01 -4.99 4.78
CA ASN A 9 -2.56 -4.58 3.45
C ASN A 9 -1.07 -4.25 3.48
N PHE A 10 -0.47 -4.23 2.30
CA PHE A 10 0.90 -3.75 2.14
C PHE A 10 1.02 -2.30 2.62
N GLY A 11 2.03 -2.02 3.43
CA GLY A 11 2.26 -0.70 4.02
C GLY A 11 1.58 -0.49 5.38
N ASP A 12 0.72 -1.40 5.83
CA ASP A 12 0.08 -1.27 7.15
C ASP A 12 1.12 -1.38 8.26
N GLN A 13 1.07 -0.44 9.21
CA GLN A 13 1.84 -0.50 10.44
C GLN A 13 1.16 -1.46 11.41
N VAL A 14 1.91 -2.45 11.87
CA VAL A 14 1.42 -3.51 12.75
C VAL A 14 2.35 -3.72 13.92
N ARG A 15 1.80 -4.24 15.00
CA ARG A 15 2.57 -4.67 16.18
C ARG A 15 2.21 -6.08 16.60
N ASN A 16 3.14 -6.73 17.28
CA ASN A 16 2.92 -8.05 17.81
C ASN A 16 2.04 -8.00 19.08
N ARG A 17 1.01 -8.85 19.16
CA ARG A 17 0.07 -8.92 20.29
C ARG A 17 0.72 -9.43 21.58
N GLN A 18 1.72 -10.31 21.48
CA GLN A 18 2.43 -10.86 22.65
C GLN A 18 3.54 -9.92 23.15
N ASN A 19 4.15 -9.16 22.25
CA ASN A 19 5.15 -8.16 22.59
C ASN A 19 4.91 -6.86 21.81
N PRO A 20 4.17 -5.90 22.41
CA PRO A 20 3.85 -4.63 21.77
C PRO A 20 5.06 -3.75 21.42
N HIS A 21 6.26 -4.06 21.93
CA HIS A 21 7.49 -3.37 21.55
C HIS A 21 8.04 -3.83 20.20
N LEU A 22 7.53 -4.92 19.62
CA LEU A 22 7.87 -5.37 18.28
C LEU A 22 6.85 -4.80 17.30
N THR A 23 7.23 -3.69 16.68
CA THR A 23 6.45 -2.99 15.65
C THR A 23 7.14 -3.09 14.29
N GLY A 24 6.35 -2.95 13.22
CA GLY A 24 6.86 -2.99 11.86
C GLY A 24 5.81 -2.67 10.81
N VAL A 25 6.20 -2.84 9.55
CA VAL A 25 5.36 -2.59 8.38
C VAL A 25 5.14 -3.88 7.60
N VAL A 26 3.90 -4.15 7.19
CA VAL A 26 3.58 -5.26 6.30
C VAL A 26 4.16 -5.01 4.91
N ILE A 27 5.01 -5.91 4.43
CA ILE A 27 5.67 -5.84 3.13
C ILE A 27 5.30 -7.01 2.20
N GLY A 28 4.39 -7.88 2.63
CA GLY A 28 3.87 -8.97 1.81
C GLY A 28 2.93 -9.87 2.59
N ASP A 29 2.15 -10.67 1.86
CA ASP A 29 1.28 -11.70 2.41
C ASP A 29 1.52 -13.04 1.70
N ARG A 30 1.12 -14.13 2.37
CA ARG A 30 1.04 -15.45 1.75
C ARG A 30 -0.07 -16.28 2.37
N ASN A 31 -0.32 -17.44 1.77
CA ASN A 31 -1.31 -18.40 2.28
C ASN A 31 -2.70 -17.79 2.47
N TRP A 32 -3.11 -16.90 1.54
CA TRP A 32 -4.40 -16.20 1.55
C TRP A 32 -4.61 -15.37 2.83
N GLY A 33 -3.64 -14.51 3.17
CA GLY A 33 -3.71 -13.65 4.35
C GLY A 33 -3.57 -14.36 5.70
N ARG A 34 -3.04 -15.60 5.72
CA ARG A 34 -2.77 -16.30 6.99
C ARG A 34 -1.45 -15.88 7.62
N GLU A 35 -0.50 -15.48 6.79
CA GLU A 35 0.83 -15.05 7.21
C GLU A 35 1.22 -13.78 6.48
N TYR A 36 1.83 -12.87 7.23
CA TYR A 36 2.26 -11.57 6.77
C TYR A 36 3.75 -11.42 6.99
N GLN A 37 4.45 -10.92 5.97
CA GLN A 37 5.83 -10.54 6.07
C GLN A 37 5.91 -9.13 6.63
N VAL A 38 6.54 -8.97 7.78
CA VAL A 38 6.68 -7.69 8.47
C VAL A 38 8.15 -7.30 8.49
N ARG A 39 8.45 -6.07 8.05
CA ARG A 39 9.74 -5.41 8.25
C ARG A 39 9.70 -4.66 9.56
N LEU A 40 10.57 -5.02 10.50
CA LEU A 40 10.60 -4.41 11.82
C LEU A 40 11.10 -2.95 11.75
N ALA A 41 10.81 -2.18 12.80
CA ALA A 41 11.24 -0.79 12.94
C ALA A 41 12.77 -0.58 12.93
N ASP A 42 13.57 -1.66 13.05
CA ASP A 42 15.02 -1.62 12.85
C ASP A 42 15.44 -1.43 11.37
N GLY A 43 14.48 -1.50 10.44
CA GLY A 43 14.63 -1.23 9.01
C GLY A 43 15.28 -2.36 8.20
N ALA A 44 15.91 -3.34 8.85
CA ALA A 44 16.68 -4.40 8.20
C ALA A 44 16.07 -5.78 8.39
N THR A 45 15.41 -6.03 9.53
CA THR A 45 14.90 -7.34 9.86
C THR A 45 13.52 -7.54 9.24
N THR A 46 13.34 -8.66 8.55
CA THR A 46 12.03 -9.11 8.07
C THR A 46 11.67 -10.44 8.70
N ILE A 47 10.44 -10.57 9.17
CA ILE A 47 9.94 -11.78 9.82
C ILE A 47 8.54 -12.12 9.29
N TRP A 48 8.20 -13.41 9.25
CA TRP A 48 6.86 -13.87 8.95
C TRP A 48 6.10 -14.08 10.26
N TRP A 49 4.93 -13.46 10.36
CA TRP A 49 4.00 -13.62 11.47
C TRP A 49 2.67 -14.16 10.97
N HIS A 50 1.98 -14.93 11.79
CA HIS A 50 0.60 -15.29 11.52
C HIS A 50 -0.31 -14.09 11.77
N GLY A 51 -1.39 -13.98 10.99
CA GLY A 51 -2.35 -12.88 11.14
C GLY A 51 -2.94 -12.76 12.55
N PHE A 52 -3.06 -13.88 13.29
CA PHE A 52 -3.54 -13.85 14.67
C PHE A 52 -2.55 -13.29 15.69
N GLU A 53 -1.26 -13.17 15.32
CA GLU A 53 -0.19 -12.66 16.19
C GLU A 53 -0.05 -11.14 16.13
N ILE A 54 -0.73 -10.49 15.18
CA ILE A 54 -0.55 -9.08 14.87
C ILE A 54 -1.84 -8.29 15.02
N GLU A 55 -1.70 -6.99 15.22
CA GLU A 55 -2.78 -6.01 15.22
C GLU A 55 -2.27 -4.71 14.60
N HIS A 56 -3.18 -3.87 14.09
CA HIS A 56 -2.81 -2.53 13.62
C HIS A 56 -2.18 -1.75 14.77
N ASP A 57 -1.05 -1.12 14.50
CA ASP A 57 -0.40 -0.26 15.49
C ASP A 57 -1.24 1.02 15.66
N PRO A 58 -1.82 1.29 16.84
CA PRO A 58 -2.61 2.51 17.06
C PRO A 58 -1.79 3.78 16.94
N ASP A 59 -0.47 3.69 17.13
CA ASP A 59 0.47 4.80 17.02
C ASP A 59 1.09 4.91 15.61
N GLY A 60 0.72 3.99 14.71
CA GLY A 60 1.27 3.92 13.37
C GLY A 60 0.69 4.97 12.42
N GLU A 61 1.49 5.37 11.43
CA GLU A 61 0.97 6.22 10.34
C GLU A 61 0.01 5.40 9.46
N PRO A 62 -1.11 6.01 9.03
CA PRO A 62 -1.98 5.36 8.08
C PRO A 62 -1.19 5.03 6.81
N PRO A 63 -1.52 3.92 6.11
CA PRO A 63 -0.87 3.60 4.85
C PRO A 63 -0.97 4.80 3.91
N ALA A 64 0.11 5.05 3.16
CA ALA A 64 0.10 6.09 2.14
C ALA A 64 -1.13 5.86 1.25
N LYS A 65 -1.99 6.87 1.13
CA LYS A 65 -3.17 6.79 0.26
C LYS A 65 -2.69 6.43 -1.15
N GLU A 66 -3.35 5.44 -1.76
CA GLU A 66 -3.18 5.18 -3.19
C GLU A 66 -3.33 6.49 -3.97
N ASP A 67 -2.46 6.66 -4.97
CA ASP A 67 -2.22 7.89 -5.72
C ASP A 67 -3.49 8.71 -5.96
N ASP A 68 -3.40 9.99 -5.61
CA ASP A 68 -4.40 10.98 -5.97
C ASP A 68 -4.47 11.07 -7.51
N ASP A 69 -5.56 10.58 -8.09
CA ASP A 69 -5.88 10.64 -9.53
C ASP A 69 -5.88 12.08 -10.09
N THR A 70 -5.71 13.12 -9.25
CA THR A 70 -5.58 14.51 -9.69
C THR A 70 -4.40 14.77 -10.61
N ASN A 71 -3.40 13.89 -10.66
CA ASN A 71 -2.25 14.01 -11.58
C ASN A 71 -2.41 13.24 -12.90
N VAL A 72 -3.57 12.61 -13.14
CA VAL A 72 -3.85 11.89 -14.38
C VAL A 72 -4.52 12.83 -15.37
N VAL A 73 -3.78 13.22 -16.42
CA VAL A 73 -4.36 13.91 -17.58
C VAL A 73 -5.24 12.91 -18.33
N LYS A 74 -6.57 13.02 -18.18
CA LYS A 74 -7.53 12.23 -18.95
C LYS A 74 -7.50 12.71 -20.41
N VAL A 75 -6.73 12.02 -21.25
CA VAL A 75 -6.70 12.27 -22.69
C VAL A 75 -7.95 11.68 -23.31
N ASP A 76 -8.79 12.53 -23.91
CA ASP A 76 -9.92 12.08 -24.73
C ASP A 76 -9.43 11.67 -26.13
N PHE A 77 -9.42 10.36 -26.39
CA PHE A 77 -8.99 9.79 -27.67
C PHE A 77 -10.00 9.96 -28.81
N THR A 78 -11.21 10.47 -28.54
CA THR A 78 -12.25 10.72 -29.55
C THR A 78 -12.19 12.15 -30.10
N GLN A 79 -11.48 13.05 -29.42
CA GLN A 79 -11.34 14.43 -29.84
C GLN A 79 -10.31 14.55 -30.97
N ARG A 80 -10.78 14.75 -32.21
CA ARG A 80 -9.91 15.08 -33.36
C ARG A 80 -9.36 16.50 -33.20
N ARG A 81 -8.12 16.64 -32.74
CA ARG A 81 -7.40 17.93 -32.75
C ARG A 81 -6.66 18.10 -34.08
N ALA A 82 -6.96 19.16 -34.83
CA ALA A 82 -6.14 19.55 -35.96
C ALA A 82 -4.79 20.05 -35.43
N MET A 83 -3.70 19.31 -35.70
CA MET A 83 -2.36 19.74 -35.33
C MET A 83 -1.91 20.81 -36.31
N THR A 84 -1.73 22.04 -35.82
CA THR A 84 -1.13 23.14 -36.57
C THR A 84 0.35 23.26 -36.21
N ALA A 85 1.14 23.98 -37.01
CA ALA A 85 2.55 24.23 -36.73
C ALA A 85 2.82 24.95 -35.39
N GLU A 86 1.78 25.53 -34.78
CA GLU A 86 1.82 26.22 -33.49
C GLU A 86 1.40 25.32 -32.32
N THR A 87 1.00 24.06 -32.58
CA THR A 87 0.57 23.14 -31.54
C THR A 87 1.81 22.56 -30.83
N THR A 88 2.09 23.06 -29.63
CA THR A 88 3.15 22.51 -28.75
C THR A 88 2.82 21.07 -28.37
N THR A 89 3.67 20.13 -28.79
CA THR A 89 3.61 18.73 -28.37
C THR A 89 4.68 18.51 -27.32
N GLU A 90 4.29 18.29 -26.07
CA GLU A 90 5.19 17.79 -25.04
C GLU A 90 5.22 16.27 -25.19
N GLY A 91 6.30 15.75 -25.77
CA GLY A 91 6.48 14.31 -25.94
C GLY A 91 6.55 13.63 -24.57
N ALA A 92 5.79 12.54 -24.40
CA ALA A 92 5.94 11.66 -23.25
C ALA A 92 7.29 10.92 -23.37
N ALA A 93 8.17 11.11 -22.39
CA ALA A 93 9.42 10.38 -22.22
C ALA A 93 9.34 9.54 -20.94
#